data_AF-A0A6B9THN0-F1
#
_entry.id   AF-A0A6B9THN0-F1
#
_cell.length_a   1.000
_cell.length_b   1.000
_cell.length_c   1.000
_cell.angle_alpha   90.00
_cell.angle_beta   90.00
_cell.angle_gamma   90.00
#
_symmetry.space_group_name_H-M   'P 1'
#
loop_
_entity.id
_entity.type
_entity.pdbx_description
1 polymer ?
#
loop_
_entity_poly.entity_id
_entity_poly.type
_entity_poly.pdbx_seq_one_letter_code
_entity_poly.pdbx_strand_id
1 'polypeptide(L)'
;MHNSSNGEWRHTQHYFFLETISADLNLNRTDIQRILYITQRVGIKQLHKRASMEQVLLALAVFIKEESTGHPLQIDRYTILKEYNVNYKLYTTVLRNLLQYYRSRSPVVRG
;
A
#
# COMPACT_ATOMS: atom_id res chain seq x y z
N MET A 1 -0.75 7.81 29.04
CA MET A 1 0.09 6.65 28.66
C MET A 1 -0.83 5.54 28.18
N HIS A 2 -0.83 5.22 26.88
CA HIS A 2 -1.21 3.94 26.24
C HIS A 2 -1.72 4.17 24.82
N ASN A 3 -0.85 3.94 23.83
CA ASN A 3 -1.23 3.60 22.44
C ASN A 3 0.01 3.24 21.58
N SER A 4 1.23 3.44 22.09
CA SER A 4 2.49 3.15 21.40
C SER A 4 2.61 1.68 20.99
N SER A 5 2.25 0.75 21.89
CA SER A 5 2.41 -0.69 21.69
C SER A 5 1.58 -1.26 20.53
N ASN A 6 0.34 -0.81 20.35
CA ASN A 6 -0.54 -1.28 19.26
C ASN A 6 -0.14 -0.72 17.89
N GLY A 7 0.36 0.52 17.85
CA GLY A 7 0.84 1.15 16.61
C GLY A 7 2.15 0.53 16.14
N GLU A 8 3.09 0.33 17.07
CA GLU A 8 4.39 -0.32 16.82
C GLU A 8 4.22 -1.77 16.36
N TRP A 9 3.31 -2.52 16.98
CA TRP A 9 3.02 -3.91 16.58
C TRP A 9 2.46 -4.00 15.15
N ARG A 10 1.49 -3.15 14.78
CA ARG A 10 0.98 -3.11 13.40
C ARG A 10 2.05 -2.70 12.40
N HIS A 11 2.87 -1.70 12.73
CA HIS A 11 3.98 -1.30 11.88
C HIS A 11 4.97 -2.44 11.65
N THR A 12 5.27 -3.20 12.70
CA THR A 12 6.17 -4.36 12.66
C THR A 12 5.57 -5.47 11.79
N GLN A 13 4.28 -5.75 11.91
CA GLN A 13 3.59 -6.71 11.05
C GLN A 13 3.61 -6.29 9.58
N HIS A 14 3.34 -5.02 9.28
CA HIS A 14 3.40 -4.51 7.92
C HIS A 14 4.81 -4.67 7.34
N TYR A 15 5.84 -4.34 8.14
CA TYR A 15 7.24 -4.47 7.73
C TYR A 15 7.59 -5.92 7.40
N PHE A 16 7.32 -6.88 8.29
CA PHE A 16 7.66 -8.29 8.05
C PHE A 16 6.93 -8.88 6.85
N PHE A 17 5.65 -8.53 6.67
CA PHE A 17 4.92 -8.95 5.48
C PHE A 17 5.59 -8.42 4.20
N LEU A 18 5.92 -7.13 4.16
CA LEU A 18 6.58 -6.51 3.00
C LEU A 18 7.97 -7.08 2.72
N GLU A 19 8.75 -7.39 3.75
CA GLU A 19 10.04 -8.07 3.62
C GLU A 19 9.87 -9.47 3.00
N THR A 20 8.83 -10.21 3.43
CA THR A 20 8.56 -11.58 2.93
C THR A 20 8.24 -11.57 1.43
N ILE A 21 7.46 -10.61 0.96
CA ILE A 21 7.06 -10.49 -0.46
C ILE A 21 8.03 -9.65 -1.30
N SER A 22 9.10 -9.14 -0.71
CA SER A 22 9.98 -8.15 -1.36
C SER A 22 10.62 -8.70 -2.62
N ALA A 23 11.03 -9.97 -2.61
CA ALA A 23 11.60 -10.65 -3.77
C ALA A 23 10.59 -10.82 -4.91
N ASP A 24 9.34 -11.18 -4.59
CA ASP A 24 8.29 -11.46 -5.59
C ASP A 24 7.92 -10.23 -6.42
N LEU A 25 7.96 -9.05 -5.80
CA LEU A 25 7.65 -7.77 -6.44
C LEU A 25 8.90 -6.93 -6.74
N ASN A 26 10.09 -7.46 -6.48
CA ASN A 26 11.36 -6.75 -6.60
C ASN A 26 11.33 -5.38 -5.89
N LEU A 27 10.85 -5.38 -4.65
CA LEU A 27 10.79 -4.21 -3.77
C LEU A 27 12.15 -3.99 -3.12
N ASN A 28 12.64 -2.76 -3.16
CA ASN A 28 13.81 -2.36 -2.38
C ASN A 28 13.37 -1.76 -1.02
N ARG A 29 14.36 -1.50 -0.15
CA ARG A 29 14.12 -0.92 1.18
C ARG A 29 13.39 0.43 1.12
N THR A 30 13.66 1.26 0.12
CA THR A 30 12.99 2.55 -0.08
C THR A 30 11.52 2.35 -0.43
N ASP A 31 11.19 1.37 -1.27
CA ASP A 31 9.80 1.04 -1.60
C ASP A 31 9.02 0.61 -0.34
N ILE A 32 9.61 -0.27 0.46
CA ILE A 32 9.02 -0.73 1.73
C ILE A 32 8.77 0.44 2.69
N GLN A 33 9.76 1.33 2.85
CA GLN A 33 9.62 2.52 3.69
C GLN A 33 8.51 3.45 3.20
N ARG A 34 8.36 3.63 1.88
CA ARG A 34 7.27 4.43 1.29
C ARG A 34 5.90 3.82 1.59
N ILE A 35 5.75 2.50 1.46
CA ILE A 35 4.50 1.80 1.78
C ILE A 35 4.16 1.97 3.27
N LEU A 36 5.14 1.79 4.15
CA LEU A 36 4.94 1.96 5.59
C LEU A 36 4.55 3.39 5.95
N TYR A 37 5.18 4.38 5.33
CA TYR A 37 4.82 5.79 5.51
C TYR A 37 3.37 6.07 5.08
N ILE A 38 2.95 5.55 3.92
CA ILE A 38 1.56 5.70 3.44
C ILE A 38 0.59 5.07 4.43
N THR A 39 0.84 3.83 4.87
CA THR A 39 -0.08 3.14 5.78
C THR A 39 -0.13 3.76 7.17
N GLN A 40 0.97 4.36 7.64
CA GLN A 40 1.01 5.12 8.90
C GLN A 40 0.19 6.42 8.82
N ARG A 41 0.22 7.13 7.67
CA ARG A 41 -0.48 8.41 7.48
C ARG A 41 -1.97 8.22 7.15
N VAL A 42 -2.28 7.29 6.25
CA VAL A 42 -3.63 7.10 5.71
C VAL A 42 -4.42 6.11 6.56
N GLY A 43 -3.79 5.01 6.95
CA GLY A 43 -4.43 3.87 7.59
C GLY A 43 -5.03 2.88 6.57
N ILE A 44 -4.90 1.58 6.86
CA ILE A 44 -5.35 0.49 6.00
C ILE A 44 -6.85 0.57 5.70
N LYS A 45 -7.67 0.89 6.71
CA LYS A 45 -9.14 0.90 6.57
C LYS A 45 -9.66 2.10 5.78
N GLN A 46 -8.91 3.20 5.75
CA GLN A 46 -9.16 4.35 4.91
C GLN A 46 -8.82 4.05 3.44
N LEU A 47 -7.78 3.25 3.20
CA LEU A 47 -7.43 2.78 1.85
C LEU A 47 -8.44 1.77 1.31
N HIS A 48 -8.88 0.81 2.14
CA HIS A 48 -9.95 -0.11 1.76
C HIS A 48 -10.66 -0.70 3.00
N LYS A 49 -11.95 -0.39 3.15
CA LYS A 49 -12.73 -0.75 4.36
C LYS A 49 -12.78 -2.26 4.64
N ARG A 50 -12.91 -3.08 3.58
CA ARG A 50 -13.17 -4.53 3.67
C ARG A 50 -11.96 -5.41 3.35
N ALA A 51 -10.87 -4.86 2.83
CA ALA A 51 -9.72 -5.67 2.44
C ALA A 51 -8.91 -6.04 3.67
N SER A 52 -8.17 -7.14 3.57
CA SER A 52 -7.15 -7.49 4.54
C SER A 52 -5.99 -6.48 4.47
N MET A 53 -5.14 -6.50 5.49
CA MET A 53 -3.93 -5.69 5.51
C MET A 53 -3.01 -6.07 4.34
N GLU A 54 -2.79 -7.36 4.14
CA GLU A 54 -1.93 -7.95 3.11
C GLU A 54 -2.37 -7.51 1.72
N GLN A 55 -3.67 -7.55 1.44
CA GLN A 55 -4.24 -7.09 0.17
C GLN A 55 -3.96 -5.60 -0.09
N VAL A 56 -4.09 -4.75 0.93
CA VAL A 56 -3.81 -3.32 0.81
C VAL A 56 -2.31 -3.08 0.64
N LEU A 57 -1.47 -3.80 1.39
CA LEU A 57 -0.01 -3.70 1.28
C LEU A 57 0.48 -4.14 -0.12
N LEU A 58 -0.05 -5.24 -0.66
CA LEU A 58 0.24 -5.69 -2.02
C LEU A 58 -0.22 -4.70 -3.08
N ALA A 59 -1.42 -4.12 -2.94
CA ALA A 59 -1.90 -3.08 -3.86
C ALA A 59 -1.02 -1.82 -3.82
N LEU A 60 -0.55 -1.41 -2.64
CA LEU A 60 0.42 -0.32 -2.51
C LEU A 60 1.79 -0.68 -3.09
N ALA A 61 2.24 -1.93 -2.93
CA ALA A 61 3.49 -2.41 -3.50
C ALA A 61 3.47 -2.37 -5.03
N VAL A 62 2.35 -2.79 -5.64
CA VAL A 62 2.13 -2.64 -7.09
C VAL A 62 2.24 -1.17 -7.49
N PHE A 63 1.50 -0.28 -6.81
CA PHE A 63 1.54 1.16 -7.13
C PHE A 63 2.96 1.76 -7.05
N ILE A 64 3.68 1.50 -5.95
CA ILE A 64 5.03 2.02 -5.74
C ILE A 64 6.00 1.49 -6.80
N LYS A 65 5.82 0.24 -7.22
CA LYS A 65 6.64 -0.38 -8.25
C LYS A 65 6.32 0.15 -9.65
N GLU A 66 5.05 0.44 -9.95
CA GLU A 66 4.67 1.15 -11.18
C GLU A 66 5.28 2.56 -11.21
N GLU A 67 5.26 3.29 -10.09
CA GLU A 67 5.90 4.60 -9.98
C GLU A 67 7.42 4.55 -10.15
N SER A 68 8.10 3.56 -9.56
CA SER A 68 9.56 3.46 -9.63
C SER A 68 10.08 2.97 -10.98
N THR A 69 9.29 2.18 -11.71
CA THR A 69 9.65 1.65 -13.03
C THR A 69 9.09 2.47 -14.19
N GLY A 70 8.10 3.33 -13.95
CA GLY A 70 7.38 4.08 -14.99
C GLY A 70 6.50 3.22 -15.89
N HIS A 71 6.29 1.94 -15.53
CA HIS A 71 5.56 0.98 -16.35
C HIS A 71 4.46 0.29 -15.55
N PRO A 72 3.26 0.10 -16.15
CA PRO A 72 2.19 -0.67 -15.51
C PRO A 72 2.62 -2.11 -15.24
N LEU A 73 2.30 -2.60 -14.06
CA LEU A 73 2.50 -3.98 -13.66
C LEU A 73 1.34 -4.83 -14.16
N GLN A 74 1.68 -5.96 -14.77
CA GLN A 74 0.66 -6.93 -15.17
C GLN A 74 0.29 -7.78 -13.96
N ILE A 75 -0.69 -7.32 -13.18
CA ILE A 75 -1.12 -7.93 -11.91
C ILE A 75 -1.35 -9.43 -12.06
N ASP A 76 -1.97 -9.85 -13.18
CA ASP A 76 -2.28 -11.26 -13.46
C ASP A 76 -1.06 -12.16 -13.71
N ARG A 77 0.16 -11.59 -13.81
CA ARG A 77 1.40 -12.36 -13.96
C ARG A 77 2.09 -12.70 -12.64
N TYR A 78 1.66 -12.10 -11.53
CA TYR A 78 2.28 -12.32 -10.23
C TYR A 78 1.48 -13.32 -9.41
N THR A 79 2.09 -14.47 -9.09
CA THR A 79 1.47 -15.53 -8.29
C THR A 79 1.03 -14.99 -6.93
N ILE A 80 1.88 -14.22 -6.26
CA ILE A 80 1.58 -13.62 -4.95
C ILE A 80 0.33 -12.72 -4.99
N LEU A 81 0.09 -12.00 -6.09
CA LEU A 81 -1.11 -11.17 -6.21
C LEU A 81 -2.38 -12.02 -6.37
N LYS A 82 -2.29 -13.15 -7.07
CA LYS A 82 -3.41 -14.10 -7.21
C LYS A 82 -3.74 -14.79 -5.89
N GLU A 83 -2.74 -15.25 -5.16
CA GLU A 83 -2.90 -15.93 -3.87
C GLU A 83 -3.68 -15.06 -2.87
N TYR A 84 -3.39 -13.76 -2.84
CA TYR A 84 -4.09 -12.80 -1.98
C TYR A 84 -5.34 -12.17 -2.62
N ASN A 85 -5.74 -12.62 -3.81
CA ASN A 85 -6.89 -12.09 -4.56
C ASN A 85 -6.80 -10.56 -4.78
N VAL A 86 -5.61 -10.07 -5.08
CA VAL A 86 -5.34 -8.69 -5.47
C VAL A 86 -5.55 -8.58 -6.97
N ASN A 87 -6.69 -8.03 -7.37
CA ASN A 87 -7.06 -7.79 -8.76
C ASN A 87 -7.12 -6.28 -9.07
N TYR A 88 -7.29 -5.93 -10.35
CA TYR A 88 -7.39 -4.54 -10.80
C TYR A 88 -8.49 -3.74 -10.07
N LYS A 89 -9.60 -4.36 -9.66
CA LYS A 89 -10.66 -3.67 -8.92
C LYS A 89 -10.21 -3.27 -7.51
N LEU A 90 -9.52 -4.16 -6.80
CA LEU A 90 -8.97 -3.86 -5.48
C LEU A 90 -7.88 -2.79 -5.59
N TYR A 91 -6.95 -2.99 -6.53
CA TYR A 91 -5.85 -2.07 -6.83
C TYR A 91 -6.36 -0.65 -7.09
N THR A 92 -7.25 -0.49 -8.07
CA THR A 92 -7.81 0.82 -8.44
C THR A 92 -8.59 1.47 -7.31
N THR A 93 -9.28 0.69 -6.46
CA THR A 93 -10.00 1.23 -5.30
C THR A 93 -9.03 1.79 -4.25
N VAL A 94 -7.93 1.08 -3.96
CA VAL A 94 -6.89 1.53 -3.03
C VAL A 94 -6.26 2.84 -3.53
N LEU A 95 -5.86 2.89 -4.80
CA LEU A 95 -5.32 4.08 -5.45
C LEU A 95 -6.27 5.28 -5.40
N ARG A 96 -7.55 5.06 -5.75
CA ARG A 96 -8.56 6.12 -5.75
C ARG A 96 -8.68 6.74 -4.37
N ASN A 97 -8.74 5.92 -3.33
CA ASN A 97 -8.89 6.39 -1.96
C ASN A 97 -7.60 7.07 -1.46
N LEU A 98 -6.42 6.59 -1.87
CA LEU A 98 -5.14 7.26 -1.62
C LEU A 98 -5.09 8.65 -2.27
N LEU A 99 -5.49 8.77 -3.54
CA LEU A 99 -5.57 10.05 -4.25
C LEU A 99 -6.57 11.00 -3.59
N GLN A 100 -7.73 10.49 -3.15
CA GLN A 100 -8.71 11.28 -2.40
C GLN A 100 -8.12 11.81 -1.08
N TYR A 101 -7.38 10.98 -0.35
CA TYR A 101 -6.69 11.38 0.88
C TYR A 101 -5.69 12.52 0.64
N TYR A 102 -4.95 12.49 -0.47
CA TYR A 102 -4.01 13.56 -0.81
C TYR A 102 -4.74 14.83 -1.24
N ARG A 103 -5.74 14.73 -2.12
CA ARG A 103 -6.54 15.87 -2.58
C ARG A 103 -7.23 16.60 -1.43
N SER A 104 -7.73 15.89 -0.42
CA SER A 104 -8.37 16.51 0.74
C SER A 104 -7.41 17.28 1.65
N ARG A 105 -6.09 17.16 1.41
CA ARG A 105 -5.03 17.82 2.20
C ARG A 105 -4.17 18.77 1.37
N SER A 106 -4.39 18.85 0.06
CA SER A 106 -3.81 19.90 -0.76
C SER A 106 -4.52 21.21 -0.44
N PRO A 107 -3.79 22.30 -0.11
CA PRO A 107 -4.41 23.61 0.01
C PRO A 107 -5.06 23.94 -1.33
N VAL A 108 -6.35 24.30 -1.29
CA VAL A 108 -7.07 24.77 -2.48
C VAL A 108 -6.46 26.12 -2.83
N VAL A 109 -5.51 26.12 -3.76
CA VAL A 109 -5.07 27.35 -4.41
C VAL A 109 -6.26 27.79 -5.26
N ARG A 110 -7.10 28.67 -4.70
CA ARG A 110 -8.05 29.44 -5.50
C ARG A 110 -7.20 30.43 -6.29
N GLY A 111 -7.04 30.14 -7.59
CA GLY A 111 -6.62 31.14 -8.57
C GLY A 111 -7.74 32.15 -8.82
#